data_AF-A4A7Q8-F1
#
_entry.id   AF-A4A7Q8-F1
#
_cell.length_a   1.000
_cell.length_b   1.000
_cell.length_c   1.000
_cell.angle_alpha   90.00
_cell.angle_beta   90.00
_cell.angle_gamma   90.00
#
_symmetry.space_group_name_H-M   'P 1'
#
loop_
_entity.id
_entity.type
_entity.pdbx_description
1 polymer ?
#
loop_
_entity_poly.entity_id
_entity_poly.type
_entity_poly.pdbx_seq_one_letter_code
_entity_poly.pdbx_strand_id
1 'polypeptide(L)'
;MAACLSADRQALKSRVVYCVWLPLWRSPVRLAMGDANRYAPPPDKKADTMASADSRSLRGILENRRSCRAFLPDSLSDEALRNLLAPSLRAPSNCNTQPWYFHVASGPVLEKLRKRLPEDFLAGRIKLDFPFDGKYEGVFKERQHASAQALYGAMGIAREDRDGRQEAFMRNFRFFDAPHAGFFFLPEGFSEREACDLGMFAQSVMLLLEDAGLASCPQTALSFLSDSVREELSVPQHQRLMFGLSFGYPDTDAPANRCVTDRADVNELISLHR
;
A
#
# COMPACT_ATOMS: atom_id res chain seq x y z
N MET A 1 29.21 14.11 64.06
CA MET A 1 30.32 15.07 63.86
C MET A 1 31.07 14.63 62.62
N ALA A 2 31.19 15.34 61.52
CA ALA A 2 30.92 16.73 61.18
C ALA A 2 30.33 16.80 59.76
N ALA A 3 29.50 17.81 59.53
CA ALA A 3 28.84 18.13 58.28
C ALA A 3 29.59 19.26 57.53
N CYS A 4 29.02 19.65 56.38
CA CYS A 4 29.25 20.88 55.59
C CYS A 4 30.45 20.85 54.61
N LEU A 5 30.37 21.26 53.34
CA LEU A 5 29.43 21.90 52.39
C LEU A 5 29.94 21.47 50.98
N SER A 6 29.24 21.48 49.84
CA SER A 6 28.30 22.45 49.26
C SER A 6 27.61 21.83 48.03
N ALA A 7 26.36 22.25 47.80
CA ALA A 7 25.56 22.42 46.57
C ALA A 7 26.30 22.34 45.21
N ASP A 8 25.69 22.13 44.02
CA ASP A 8 24.37 21.76 43.47
C ASP A 8 24.52 22.03 41.94
N ARG A 9 23.64 21.45 41.11
CA ARG A 9 23.28 21.82 39.72
C ARG A 9 23.95 21.15 38.50
N GLN A 10 23.06 20.46 37.79
CA GLN A 10 22.79 20.54 36.34
C GLN A 10 23.81 19.95 35.35
N ALA A 11 23.45 18.83 34.72
CA ALA A 11 22.69 18.83 33.46
C ALA A 11 22.90 17.50 32.70
N LEU A 12 21.81 16.76 32.49
CA LEU A 12 21.69 15.74 31.45
C LEU A 12 22.07 16.37 30.10
N LYS A 13 23.07 15.82 29.41
CA LYS A 13 23.32 16.08 27.99
C LYS A 13 22.83 14.90 27.15
N SER A 14 21.60 15.02 26.68
CA SER A 14 21.08 14.30 25.52
C SER A 14 21.91 14.64 24.29
N ARG A 15 22.61 13.67 23.70
CA ARG A 15 23.26 13.82 22.39
C ARG A 15 22.21 13.60 21.30
N VAL A 16 21.55 14.68 20.90
CA VAL A 16 20.94 14.80 19.57
C VAL A 16 22.09 15.02 18.59
N VAL A 17 22.42 14.00 17.80
CA VAL A 17 23.35 14.16 16.67
C VAL A 17 22.55 14.74 15.51
N TYR A 18 22.67 16.05 15.34
CA TYR A 18 22.27 16.72 14.10
C TYR A 18 23.25 16.27 13.00
N CYS A 19 22.76 15.57 11.98
CA CYS A 19 23.49 15.37 10.74
C CYS A 19 23.54 16.71 10.00
N VAL A 20 24.63 17.45 10.24
CA VAL A 20 24.98 18.68 9.52
C VAL A 20 25.54 18.29 8.15
N TRP A 21 24.91 18.82 7.10
CA TRP A 21 25.41 18.81 5.73
C TRP A 21 26.79 19.48 5.66
N LEU A 22 27.79 18.76 5.13
CA LEU A 22 29.06 19.33 4.66
C LEU A 22 29.21 19.02 3.16
N PRO A 23 29.65 19.99 2.34
CA PRO A 23 29.70 19.85 0.89
C PRO A 23 30.99 19.14 0.47
N LEU A 24 30.88 17.95 -0.11
CA LEU A 24 31.97 17.30 -0.83
C LEU A 24 31.57 17.06 -2.28
N TRP A 25 31.83 18.07 -3.10
CA TRP A 25 31.95 17.95 -4.56
C TRP A 25 33.42 17.72 -4.90
N ARG A 26 33.75 16.57 -5.52
CA ARG A 26 34.71 16.39 -6.64
C ARG A 26 35.04 14.91 -6.88
N SER A 27 34.33 14.26 -7.81
CA SER A 27 34.95 13.50 -8.90
C SER A 27 33.92 13.08 -9.94
N PRO A 28 34.27 13.06 -11.23
CA PRO A 28 33.31 12.87 -12.32
C PRO A 28 33.09 11.37 -12.56
N VAL A 29 31.97 10.83 -12.07
CA VAL A 29 31.44 9.59 -12.63
C VAL A 29 30.62 9.98 -13.86
N ARG A 30 31.12 9.63 -15.05
CA ARG A 30 30.35 9.70 -16.29
C ARG A 30 29.13 8.78 -16.15
N LEU A 31 27.98 9.36 -15.85
CA LEU A 31 26.70 8.71 -16.09
C LEU A 31 26.53 8.57 -17.60
N ALA A 32 26.59 7.34 -18.10
CA ALA A 32 26.06 7.03 -19.41
C ALA A 32 24.56 7.35 -19.37
N MET A 33 24.16 8.44 -20.01
CA MET A 33 22.76 8.72 -20.34
C MET A 33 22.34 7.67 -21.38
N GLY A 34 21.93 6.50 -20.91
CA GLY A 34 21.10 5.59 -21.70
C GLY A 34 19.73 6.22 -21.83
N ASP A 35 19.21 6.25 -23.05
CA ASP A 35 17.93 6.85 -23.41
C ASP A 35 16.85 6.52 -22.37
N ALA A 36 16.24 7.58 -21.83
CA ALA A 36 15.11 7.47 -20.93
C ALA A 36 14.02 6.65 -21.62
N ASN A 37 13.88 5.44 -21.10
CA ASN A 37 12.90 4.42 -21.42
C ASN A 37 11.51 5.06 -21.56
N ARG A 38 11.08 5.31 -22.81
CA ARG A 38 9.69 5.66 -23.10
C ARG A 38 8.91 4.37 -22.93
N TYR A 39 8.31 4.21 -21.75
CA TYR A 39 7.24 3.25 -21.57
C TYR A 39 6.18 3.52 -22.65
N ALA A 40 6.05 2.58 -23.59
CA ALA A 40 4.93 2.51 -24.50
C ALA A 40 3.90 1.59 -23.83
N PRO A 41 2.62 2.03 -23.70
CA PRO A 41 1.59 1.17 -23.14
C PRO A 41 1.49 -0.13 -23.96
N PRO A 42 1.16 -1.28 -23.33
CA PRO A 42 1.01 -2.54 -24.03
C PRO A 42 -0.04 -2.42 -25.16
N PRO A 43 0.15 -3.11 -26.29
CA PRO A 43 -0.75 -2.98 -27.44
C PRO A 43 -2.16 -3.47 -27.08
N ASP A 44 -3.14 -2.64 -27.44
CA ASP A 44 -4.56 -2.76 -27.15
C ASP A 44 -5.11 -4.18 -27.38
N LYS A 45 -5.51 -4.84 -26.29
CA LYS A 45 -6.50 -5.92 -26.34
C LYS A 45 -7.78 -5.45 -25.65
N LYS A 46 -8.65 -4.88 -26.47
CA LYS A 46 -10.10 -4.69 -26.29
C LYS A 46 -10.54 -4.17 -24.91
N ALA A 47 -10.34 -2.87 -24.71
CA ALA A 47 -11.29 -2.05 -23.96
C ALA A 47 -11.31 -0.65 -24.62
N ASP A 48 -11.93 -0.56 -25.79
CA ASP A 48 -12.29 0.74 -26.37
C ASP A 48 -13.36 1.37 -25.49
N THR A 49 -12.94 2.24 -24.59
CA THR A 49 -13.76 3.35 -24.13
C THR A 49 -12.83 4.55 -24.01
N MET A 50 -13.04 5.55 -24.86
CA MET A 50 -12.26 6.78 -24.93
C MET A 50 -12.19 7.45 -23.55
N ALA A 51 -11.16 7.13 -22.76
CA ALA A 51 -10.79 7.86 -21.58
C ALA A 51 -10.50 9.30 -22.01
N SER A 52 -11.25 10.26 -21.46
CA SER A 52 -11.06 11.68 -21.76
C SER A 52 -9.64 12.11 -21.41
N ALA A 53 -9.12 13.17 -22.04
CA ALA A 53 -7.81 13.72 -21.66
C ALA A 53 -7.75 14.08 -20.17
N ASP A 54 -8.90 14.40 -19.57
CA ASP A 54 -9.04 14.72 -18.16
C ASP A 54 -8.90 13.50 -17.25
N SER A 55 -9.46 12.33 -17.63
CA SER A 55 -9.35 11.09 -16.85
C SER A 55 -7.94 10.51 -16.84
N ARG A 56 -7.11 10.85 -17.83
CA ARG A 56 -5.68 10.51 -17.89
C ARG A 56 -4.75 11.59 -17.34
N SER A 57 -5.30 12.70 -16.84
CA SER A 57 -4.51 13.69 -16.10
C SER A 57 -4.16 13.13 -14.72
N LEU A 58 -3.09 13.62 -14.08
CA LEU A 58 -2.77 13.25 -12.70
C LEU A 58 -3.96 13.48 -11.75
N ARG A 59 -4.72 14.55 -11.98
CA ARG A 59 -5.92 14.85 -11.20
C ARG A 59 -7.01 13.81 -11.41
N GLY A 60 -7.29 13.48 -12.67
CA GLY A 60 -8.25 12.43 -13.03
C GLY A 60 -7.85 11.08 -12.44
N ILE A 61 -6.58 10.71 -12.51
CA ILE A 61 -6.05 9.47 -11.91
C ILE A 61 -6.26 9.45 -10.39
N LEU A 62 -5.97 10.56 -9.70
CA LEU A 62 -6.21 10.68 -8.25
C LEU A 62 -7.69 10.53 -7.88
N GLU A 63 -8.58 11.10 -8.69
CA GLU A 63 -10.04 11.08 -8.48
C GLU A 63 -10.67 9.72 -8.85
N ASN A 64 -10.13 9.06 -9.87
CA ASN A 64 -10.66 7.79 -10.40
C ASN A 64 -10.16 6.57 -9.61
N ARG A 65 -8.91 6.60 -9.12
CA ARG A 65 -8.34 5.50 -8.36
C ARG A 65 -9.25 5.16 -7.18
N ARG A 66 -9.68 3.89 -7.13
CA ARG A 66 -10.59 3.31 -6.12
C ARG A 66 -10.09 1.95 -5.66
N SER A 67 -10.56 1.49 -4.51
CA SER A 67 -10.23 0.14 -4.02
C SER A 67 -11.11 -0.91 -4.70
N CYS A 68 -10.55 -1.56 -5.72
CA CYS A 68 -11.21 -2.57 -6.52
C CYS A 68 -11.17 -3.96 -5.85
N ARG A 69 -12.32 -4.63 -5.74
CA ARG A 69 -12.51 -5.87 -4.97
C ARG A 69 -13.09 -7.01 -5.81
N ALA A 70 -12.89 -6.94 -7.13
CA ALA A 70 -13.08 -8.03 -8.07
C ALA A 70 -12.27 -7.72 -9.33
N PHE A 71 -11.59 -8.73 -9.87
CA PHE A 71 -10.65 -8.56 -10.96
C PHE A 71 -10.84 -9.63 -12.03
N LEU A 72 -10.50 -9.29 -13.27
CA LEU A 72 -10.41 -10.25 -14.37
C LEU A 72 -9.13 -11.11 -14.24
N PRO A 73 -9.12 -12.34 -14.78
CA PRO A 73 -7.98 -13.25 -14.65
C PRO A 73 -6.77 -12.85 -15.51
N ASP A 74 -6.91 -11.87 -16.40
CA ASP A 74 -5.88 -11.39 -17.31
C ASP A 74 -4.65 -10.85 -16.55
N SER A 75 -3.52 -11.55 -16.69
CA SER A 75 -2.25 -11.19 -16.05
C SER A 75 -1.32 -10.42 -16.99
N LEU A 76 -0.54 -9.51 -16.43
CA LEU A 76 0.61 -8.91 -17.09
C LEU A 76 1.83 -9.84 -17.10
N SER A 77 2.71 -9.67 -18.09
CA SER A 77 4.04 -10.31 -18.09
C SER A 77 4.98 -9.66 -17.08
N ASP A 78 6.02 -10.38 -16.67
CA ASP A 78 7.05 -9.86 -15.75
C ASP A 78 7.71 -8.57 -16.28
N GLU A 79 7.96 -8.50 -17.58
CA GLU A 79 8.53 -7.32 -18.23
C GLU A 79 7.56 -6.13 -18.16
N ALA A 80 6.27 -6.36 -18.46
CA ALA A 80 5.24 -5.34 -18.38
C ALA A 80 5.10 -4.81 -16.94
N LEU A 81 5.08 -5.71 -15.95
CA LEU A 81 5.04 -5.33 -14.52
C LEU A 81 6.25 -4.47 -14.13
N ARG A 82 7.47 -4.89 -14.51
CA ARG A 82 8.69 -4.13 -14.19
C ARG A 82 8.69 -2.75 -14.82
N ASN A 83 8.33 -2.66 -16.10
CA ASN A 83 8.29 -1.40 -16.82
C ASN A 83 7.23 -0.45 -16.26
N LEU A 84 6.04 -0.98 -15.95
CA LEU A 84 4.95 -0.22 -15.36
C LEU A 84 5.30 0.31 -13.96
N LEU A 85 5.93 -0.52 -13.12
CA LEU A 85 6.21 -0.18 -11.73
C LEU A 85 7.50 0.60 -11.54
N ALA A 86 8.47 0.54 -12.46
CA ALA A 86 9.76 1.22 -12.33
C ALA A 86 9.66 2.73 -11.98
N PRO A 87 8.73 3.52 -12.56
CA PRO A 87 8.58 4.93 -12.19
C PRO A 87 8.19 5.16 -10.73
N SER A 88 7.60 4.19 -10.02
CA SER A 88 7.25 4.32 -8.60
C SER A 88 8.48 4.53 -7.71
N LEU A 89 9.67 4.10 -8.17
CA LEU A 89 10.94 4.33 -7.47
C LEU A 89 11.33 5.82 -7.39
N ARG A 90 10.59 6.72 -8.06
CA ARG A 90 10.74 8.17 -7.94
C ARG A 90 10.04 8.75 -6.71
N ALA A 91 9.32 7.95 -5.94
CA ALA A 91 8.75 8.38 -4.66
C ALA A 91 9.86 8.97 -3.75
N PRO A 92 9.58 10.08 -3.05
CA PRO A 92 10.54 10.62 -2.09
C PRO A 92 10.66 9.73 -0.85
N SER A 93 11.77 9.86 -0.14
CA SER A 93 11.99 9.25 1.17
C SER A 93 12.93 10.09 2.01
N ASN A 94 12.86 9.95 3.33
CA ASN A 94 13.79 10.61 4.24
C ASN A 94 15.23 10.26 3.87
N CYS A 95 16.06 11.29 3.68
CA CYS A 95 17.46 11.17 3.24
C CYS A 95 17.65 10.31 1.98
N ASN A 96 16.63 10.16 1.13
CA ASN A 96 16.63 9.29 -0.05
C ASN A 96 16.96 7.82 0.27
N THR A 97 16.60 7.34 1.47
CA THR A 97 16.90 5.98 1.95
C THR A 97 16.21 4.88 1.17
N GLN A 98 15.08 5.19 0.51
CA GLN A 98 14.31 4.25 -0.32
C GLN A 98 14.05 2.92 0.43
N PRO A 99 13.38 2.96 1.60
CA PRO A 99 13.38 1.85 2.55
C PRO A 99 12.47 0.68 2.14
N TRP A 100 11.79 0.79 1.00
CA TRP A 100 10.73 -0.13 0.60
C TRP A 100 11.27 -1.39 -0.07
N TYR A 101 10.70 -2.53 0.31
CA TYR A 101 10.70 -3.73 -0.52
C TYR A 101 9.28 -4.01 -1.01
N PHE A 102 9.15 -4.30 -2.31
CA PHE A 102 7.88 -4.65 -2.93
C PHE A 102 8.00 -5.99 -3.63
N HIS A 103 7.41 -7.03 -3.03
CA HIS A 103 7.39 -8.37 -3.59
C HIS A 103 6.08 -8.60 -4.32
N VAL A 104 6.15 -8.95 -5.60
CA VAL A 104 4.97 -9.22 -6.44
C VAL A 104 4.87 -10.72 -6.68
N ALA A 105 3.69 -11.28 -6.39
CA ALA A 105 3.33 -12.66 -6.64
C ALA A 105 2.31 -12.73 -7.78
N SER A 106 2.57 -13.65 -8.72
CA SER A 106 1.73 -13.97 -9.87
C SER A 106 1.73 -15.48 -10.08
N GLY A 107 0.80 -15.99 -10.90
CA GLY A 107 0.81 -17.38 -11.36
C GLY A 107 0.87 -18.41 -10.23
N PRO A 108 1.65 -19.49 -10.34
CA PRO A 108 1.63 -20.59 -9.37
C PRO A 108 1.93 -20.20 -7.91
N VAL A 109 2.79 -19.20 -7.69
CA VAL A 109 3.11 -18.73 -6.32
C VAL A 109 1.90 -18.02 -5.71
N LEU A 110 1.20 -17.19 -6.50
CA LEU A 110 -0.03 -16.55 -6.06
C LEU A 110 -1.14 -17.56 -5.79
N GLU A 111 -1.28 -18.61 -6.61
CA GLU A 111 -2.27 -19.67 -6.37
C GLU A 111 -2.03 -20.40 -5.05
N LYS A 112 -0.77 -20.69 -4.71
CA LYS A 112 -0.42 -21.29 -3.41
C LYS A 112 -0.82 -20.38 -2.26
N LEU A 113 -0.51 -19.09 -2.34
CA LEU A 113 -0.96 -18.10 -1.35
C LEU A 113 -2.50 -18.05 -1.28
N ARG A 114 -3.18 -18.00 -2.42
CA ARG A 114 -4.66 -17.88 -2.50
C ARG A 114 -5.36 -19.05 -1.81
N LYS A 115 -4.75 -20.24 -1.86
CA LYS A 115 -5.22 -21.42 -1.13
C LYS A 115 -4.84 -21.36 0.36
N ARG A 116 -3.58 -21.04 0.66
CA ARG A 116 -3.01 -21.12 2.01
C ARG A 116 -3.53 -20.05 2.97
N LEU A 117 -3.61 -18.79 2.53
CA LEU A 117 -3.92 -17.67 3.43
C LEU A 117 -5.31 -17.79 4.09
N PRO A 118 -6.39 -18.17 3.39
CA PRO A 118 -7.68 -18.42 4.04
C PRO A 118 -7.61 -19.55 5.08
N GLU A 119 -6.90 -20.66 4.78
CA GLU A 119 -6.74 -21.80 5.69
C GLU A 119 -5.99 -21.38 6.96
N ASP A 120 -4.88 -20.65 6.81
CA ASP A 120 -4.06 -20.18 7.93
C ASP A 120 -4.80 -19.16 8.81
N PHE A 121 -5.59 -18.26 8.20
CA PHE A 121 -6.43 -17.32 8.94
C PHE A 121 -7.49 -18.04 9.78
N LEU A 122 -8.22 -18.99 9.18
CA LEU A 122 -9.24 -19.77 9.88
C LEU A 122 -8.65 -20.65 10.98
N ALA A 123 -7.41 -21.13 10.80
CA ALA A 123 -6.68 -21.87 11.82
C ALA A 123 -6.10 -20.97 12.94
N GLY A 124 -6.32 -19.65 12.89
CA GLY A 124 -5.86 -18.71 13.92
C GLY A 124 -4.35 -18.46 13.90
N ARG A 125 -3.65 -18.73 12.79
CA ARG A 125 -2.20 -18.49 12.64
C ARG A 125 -1.89 -17.01 12.37
N ILE A 126 -2.58 -16.13 13.07
CA ILE A 126 -2.48 -14.68 12.89
C ILE A 126 -1.19 -14.19 13.55
N LYS A 127 -0.35 -13.53 12.75
CA LYS A 127 0.83 -12.81 13.21
C LYS A 127 1.04 -11.55 12.38
N LEU A 128 1.08 -10.42 13.07
CA LEU A 128 1.37 -9.12 12.50
C LEU A 128 2.79 -8.71 12.87
N ASP A 129 3.54 -8.18 11.90
CA ASP A 129 4.80 -7.53 12.24
C ASP A 129 4.56 -6.17 12.89
N PHE A 130 3.56 -5.42 12.41
CA PHE A 130 3.17 -4.12 12.96
C PHE A 130 1.82 -4.24 13.67
N PRO A 131 1.70 -3.87 14.97
CA PRO A 131 0.44 -3.96 15.69
C PRO A 131 -0.69 -3.16 15.02
N PHE A 132 -1.89 -3.74 15.01
CA PHE A 132 -3.11 -3.11 14.50
C PHE A 132 -4.31 -3.52 15.36
N ASP A 133 -4.99 -2.57 15.98
CA ASP A 133 -6.17 -2.84 16.83
C ASP A 133 -7.50 -2.67 16.08
N GLY A 134 -7.49 -1.99 14.92
CA GLY A 134 -8.67 -1.68 14.12
C GLY A 134 -9.74 -0.86 14.86
N LYS A 135 -9.38 -0.20 15.96
CA LYS A 135 -10.30 0.55 16.81
C LYS A 135 -10.13 2.05 16.54
N TYR A 136 -11.23 2.68 16.15
CA TYR A 136 -11.27 4.10 15.88
C TYR A 136 -12.33 4.76 16.78
N GLU A 137 -12.09 6.04 17.10
CA GLU A 137 -12.98 6.86 17.92
C GLU A 137 -13.45 8.11 17.15
N GLY A 138 -14.56 8.70 17.60
CA GLY A 138 -15.14 9.92 17.02
C GLY A 138 -15.33 9.84 15.50
N VAL A 139 -14.94 10.91 14.80
CA VAL A 139 -15.08 11.06 13.35
C VAL A 139 -14.39 9.94 12.54
N PHE A 140 -13.32 9.34 13.08
CA PHE A 140 -12.62 8.24 12.40
C PHE A 140 -13.47 6.97 12.38
N LYS A 141 -14.19 6.68 13.47
CA LYS A 141 -15.15 5.56 13.55
C LYS A 141 -16.33 5.78 12.62
N GLU A 142 -16.84 7.00 12.56
CA GLU A 142 -17.94 7.37 11.67
C GLU A 142 -17.56 7.16 10.20
N ARG A 143 -16.38 7.65 9.78
CA ARG A 143 -15.84 7.42 8.43
C ARG A 143 -15.61 5.94 8.13
N GLN A 144 -15.11 5.16 9.09
CA GLN A 144 -14.97 3.70 8.95
C GLN A 144 -16.32 3.03 8.72
N HIS A 145 -17.33 3.37 9.52
CA HIS A 145 -18.68 2.82 9.38
C HIS A 145 -19.34 3.22 8.05
N ALA A 146 -19.22 4.48 7.63
CA ALA A 146 -19.76 4.96 6.35
C ALA A 146 -19.13 4.21 5.16
N SER A 147 -17.80 4.02 5.18
CA SER A 147 -17.09 3.24 4.16
C SER A 147 -17.55 1.77 4.12
N ALA A 148 -17.75 1.15 5.29
CA ALA A 148 -18.29 -0.20 5.38
C ALA A 148 -19.73 -0.28 4.85
N GLN A 149 -20.60 0.68 5.20
CA GLN A 149 -21.97 0.76 4.70
C GLN A 149 -22.02 0.92 3.18
N ALA A 150 -21.18 1.78 2.61
CA ALA A 150 -21.09 1.95 1.16
C ALA A 150 -20.68 0.65 0.45
N LEU A 151 -19.68 -0.06 0.99
CA LEU A 151 -19.22 -1.33 0.42
C LEU A 151 -20.28 -2.42 0.52
N TYR A 152 -20.81 -2.69 1.72
CA TYR A 152 -21.81 -3.76 1.89
C TYR A 152 -23.12 -3.42 1.18
N GLY A 153 -23.52 -2.15 1.17
CA GLY A 153 -24.67 -1.68 0.39
C GLY A 153 -24.51 -1.92 -1.11
N ALA A 154 -23.34 -1.63 -1.67
CA ALA A 154 -23.04 -1.92 -3.08
C ALA A 154 -23.09 -3.43 -3.39
N MET A 155 -22.73 -4.28 -2.43
CA MET A 155 -22.80 -5.74 -2.57
C MET A 155 -24.19 -6.33 -2.27
N GLY A 156 -25.16 -5.53 -1.81
CA GLY A 156 -26.46 -6.02 -1.36
C GLY A 156 -26.41 -6.84 -0.07
N ILE A 157 -25.35 -6.68 0.75
CA ILE A 157 -25.16 -7.41 2.01
C ILE A 157 -25.79 -6.59 3.15
N ALA A 158 -26.81 -7.18 3.79
CA ALA A 158 -27.48 -6.56 4.93
C ALA A 158 -26.56 -6.47 6.15
N ARG A 159 -26.83 -5.54 7.08
CA ARG A 159 -25.99 -5.34 8.27
C ARG A 159 -26.02 -6.57 9.19
N GLU A 160 -27.15 -7.25 9.23
CA GLU A 160 -27.48 -8.43 10.02
C GLU A 160 -26.93 -9.72 9.39
N ASP A 161 -26.58 -9.69 8.10
CA ASP A 161 -26.00 -10.81 7.36
C ASP A 161 -24.52 -11.00 7.75
N ARG A 162 -24.31 -11.67 8.89
CA ARG A 162 -22.97 -11.94 9.43
C ARG A 162 -22.16 -12.82 8.48
N ASP A 163 -22.77 -13.82 7.88
CA ASP A 163 -22.10 -14.79 7.02
C ASP A 163 -21.66 -14.14 5.71
N GLY A 164 -22.52 -13.35 5.07
CA GLY A 164 -22.17 -12.57 3.87
C GLY A 164 -21.06 -11.57 4.14
N ARG A 165 -21.08 -10.88 5.29
CA ARG A 165 -20.01 -9.96 5.70
C ARG A 165 -18.69 -10.68 5.99
N GLN A 166 -18.74 -11.85 6.60
CA GLN A 166 -17.57 -12.68 6.85
C GLN A 166 -16.98 -13.18 5.53
N GLU A 167 -17.78 -13.68 4.61
CA GLU A 167 -17.31 -14.12 3.29
C GLU A 167 -16.69 -12.95 2.51
N ALA A 168 -17.35 -11.78 2.50
CA ALA A 168 -16.79 -10.58 1.88
C ALA A 168 -15.44 -10.17 2.49
N PHE A 169 -15.27 -10.33 3.80
CA PHE A 169 -13.98 -10.12 4.46
C PHE A 169 -12.95 -11.18 4.04
N MET A 170 -13.33 -12.46 3.99
CA MET A 170 -12.44 -13.56 3.60
C MET A 170 -11.92 -13.45 2.16
N ARG A 171 -12.64 -12.76 1.27
CA ARG A 171 -12.15 -12.43 -0.08
C ARG A 171 -10.81 -11.68 -0.08
N ASN A 172 -10.45 -10.97 1.00
CA ASN A 172 -9.13 -10.36 1.12
C ASN A 172 -8.01 -11.40 0.94
N PHE A 173 -8.13 -12.55 1.60
CA PHE A 173 -7.13 -13.62 1.58
C PHE A 173 -7.15 -14.43 0.27
N ARG A 174 -8.13 -14.18 -0.59
CA ARG A 174 -8.19 -14.69 -1.96
C ARG A 174 -7.82 -13.62 -3.01
N PHE A 175 -7.27 -12.49 -2.55
CA PHE A 175 -6.86 -11.36 -3.39
C PHE A 175 -7.98 -10.77 -4.23
N PHE A 176 -9.24 -10.97 -3.82
CA PHE A 176 -10.41 -10.63 -4.64
C PHE A 176 -10.34 -11.19 -6.07
N ASP A 177 -9.70 -12.34 -6.23
CA ASP A 177 -9.47 -13.01 -7.51
C ASP A 177 -8.49 -12.29 -8.45
N ALA A 178 -7.74 -11.31 -7.94
CA ALA A 178 -6.69 -10.60 -8.69
C ALA A 178 -5.62 -11.56 -9.24
N PRO A 179 -5.11 -11.32 -10.46
CA PRO A 179 -4.03 -12.10 -11.06
C PRO A 179 -2.65 -11.76 -10.48
N HIS A 180 -2.54 -10.65 -9.75
CA HIS A 180 -1.32 -10.22 -9.07
C HIS A 180 -1.61 -9.77 -7.63
N ALA A 181 -0.69 -10.09 -6.72
CA ALA A 181 -0.65 -9.50 -5.39
C ALA A 181 0.75 -8.95 -5.09
N GLY A 182 0.81 -7.73 -4.58
CA GLY A 182 2.02 -7.07 -4.11
C GLY A 182 2.06 -7.02 -2.59
N PHE A 183 3.25 -7.06 -2.01
CA PHE A 183 3.45 -7.02 -0.55
C PHE A 183 4.51 -5.98 -0.21
N PHE A 184 4.13 -5.00 0.61
CA PHE A 184 4.98 -3.88 0.99
C PHE A 184 5.66 -4.16 2.33
N PHE A 185 6.99 -4.22 2.31
CA PHE A 185 7.80 -4.49 3.49
C PHE A 185 8.74 -3.33 3.83
N LEU A 186 9.12 -3.27 5.09
CA LEU A 186 10.20 -2.43 5.61
C LEU A 186 11.26 -3.30 6.31
N PRO A 187 12.52 -2.85 6.38
CA PRO A 187 13.53 -3.45 7.25
C PRO A 187 13.09 -3.52 8.71
N GLU A 188 13.60 -4.52 9.42
CA GLU A 188 13.50 -4.61 10.87
C GLU A 188 14.14 -3.38 11.54
N GLY A 189 13.53 -2.92 12.64
CA GLY A 189 13.93 -1.70 13.33
C GLY A 189 13.36 -0.41 12.75
N PHE A 190 12.72 -0.44 11.56
CA PHE A 190 12.07 0.74 10.99
C PHE A 190 10.68 0.94 11.57
N SER A 191 10.26 2.21 11.60
CA SER A 191 9.13 2.69 12.42
C SER A 191 8.19 3.58 11.60
N GLU A 192 7.45 4.47 12.27
CA GLU A 192 6.42 5.31 11.67
C GLU A 192 6.97 6.26 10.60
N ARG A 193 8.22 6.73 10.74
CA ARG A 193 8.83 7.64 9.74
C ARG A 193 9.03 6.96 8.39
N GLU A 194 9.57 5.75 8.41
CA GLU A 194 9.81 4.97 7.20
C GLU A 194 8.50 4.38 6.66
N ALA A 195 7.50 4.16 7.53
CA ALA A 195 6.14 3.83 7.10
C ALA A 195 5.49 4.96 6.27
N CYS A 196 5.76 6.23 6.57
CA CYS A 196 5.35 7.35 5.72
C CYS A 196 6.00 7.27 4.33
N ASP A 197 7.30 6.99 4.27
CA ASP A 197 8.04 6.85 3.00
C ASP A 197 7.49 5.67 2.17
N LEU A 198 7.21 4.53 2.81
CA LEU A 198 6.54 3.39 2.19
C LEU A 198 5.15 3.75 1.67
N GLY A 199 4.40 4.56 2.41
CA GLY A 199 3.07 5.03 2.00
C GLY A 199 3.12 5.90 0.75
N MET A 200 4.12 6.79 0.63
CA MET A 200 4.35 7.58 -0.58
C MET A 200 4.65 6.67 -1.78
N PHE A 201 5.54 5.70 -1.61
CA PHE A 201 5.87 4.70 -2.63
C PHE A 201 4.66 3.86 -3.04
N ALA A 202 3.88 3.35 -2.08
CA ALA A 202 2.68 2.56 -2.34
C ALA A 202 1.62 3.37 -3.10
N GLN A 203 1.45 4.65 -2.77
CA GLN A 203 0.57 5.53 -3.53
C GLN A 203 1.07 5.73 -4.97
N SER A 204 2.39 5.91 -5.18
CA SER A 204 2.94 5.97 -6.55
C SER A 204 2.67 4.70 -7.34
N VAL A 205 2.79 3.52 -6.73
CA VAL A 205 2.42 2.24 -7.36
C VAL A 205 0.94 2.24 -7.76
N MET A 206 0.03 2.59 -6.84
CA MET A 206 -1.41 2.59 -7.14
C MET A 206 -1.81 3.59 -8.23
N LEU A 207 -1.16 4.75 -8.30
CA LEU A 207 -1.43 5.74 -9.35
C LEU A 207 -0.91 5.32 -10.72
N LEU A 208 0.24 4.64 -10.78
CA LEU A 208 0.75 4.07 -12.03
C LEU A 208 -0.12 2.93 -12.54
N LEU A 209 -0.64 2.09 -11.64
CA LEU A 209 -1.60 1.05 -12.00
C LEU A 209 -2.86 1.68 -12.64
N GLU A 210 -3.41 2.71 -12.01
CA GLU A 210 -4.58 3.45 -12.54
C GLU A 210 -4.29 4.13 -13.88
N ASP A 211 -3.13 4.77 -14.04
CA ASP A 211 -2.67 5.37 -15.31
C ASP A 211 -2.62 4.35 -16.46
N ALA A 212 -2.25 3.11 -16.14
CA ALA A 212 -2.21 2.00 -17.10
C ALA A 212 -3.56 1.29 -17.29
N GLY A 213 -4.65 1.79 -16.72
CA GLY A 213 -5.99 1.18 -16.82
C GLY A 213 -6.20 -0.06 -15.95
N LEU A 214 -5.31 -0.29 -14.98
CA LEU A 214 -5.45 -1.35 -13.98
C LEU A 214 -6.05 -0.78 -12.71
N ALA A 215 -6.70 -1.65 -11.93
CA ALA A 215 -7.21 -1.30 -10.63
C ALA A 215 -6.36 -1.94 -9.52
N SER A 216 -6.53 -1.46 -8.30
CA SER A 216 -5.82 -1.99 -7.14
C SER A 216 -6.65 -1.88 -5.86
N CYS A 217 -6.31 -2.68 -4.85
CA CYS A 217 -6.87 -2.57 -3.51
C CYS A 217 -5.78 -2.77 -2.45
N PRO A 218 -5.41 -1.73 -1.68
CA PRO A 218 -4.52 -1.89 -0.55
C PRO A 218 -5.25 -2.62 0.59
N GLN A 219 -4.57 -3.56 1.23
CA GLN A 219 -5.16 -4.51 2.17
C GLN A 219 -4.29 -4.71 3.41
N THR A 220 -4.72 -4.13 4.52
CA THR A 220 -4.15 -4.45 5.85
C THR A 220 -4.39 -5.92 6.21
N ALA A 221 -5.51 -6.53 5.80
CA ALA A 221 -5.83 -7.91 6.14
C ALA A 221 -4.72 -8.92 5.76
N LEU A 222 -4.00 -8.67 4.66
CA LEU A 222 -2.91 -9.54 4.20
C LEU A 222 -1.70 -9.52 5.15
N SER A 223 -1.48 -8.45 5.92
CA SER A 223 -0.38 -8.42 6.90
C SER A 223 -0.64 -9.22 8.17
N PHE A 224 -1.87 -9.71 8.36
CA PHE A 224 -2.23 -10.58 9.48
C PHE A 224 -1.57 -11.96 9.40
N LEU A 225 -1.03 -12.33 8.25
CA LEU A 225 -0.40 -13.62 8.00
C LEU A 225 1.05 -13.42 7.52
N SER A 226 1.76 -12.50 8.16
CA SER A 226 3.12 -12.09 7.77
C SER A 226 4.10 -13.25 7.62
N ASP A 227 4.06 -14.24 8.53
CA ASP A 227 4.88 -15.46 8.43
C ASP A 227 4.51 -16.29 7.20
N SER A 228 3.23 -16.56 6.97
CA SER A 228 2.77 -17.34 5.80
C SER A 228 3.17 -16.69 4.48
N VAL A 229 3.06 -15.35 4.40
CA VAL A 229 3.51 -14.58 3.23
C VAL A 229 5.03 -14.69 3.06
N ARG A 230 5.81 -14.50 4.13
CA ARG A 230 7.28 -14.60 4.06
C ARG A 230 7.74 -15.98 3.60
N GLU A 231 7.17 -17.03 4.18
CA GLU A 231 7.54 -18.41 3.86
C GLU A 231 7.27 -18.74 2.40
N GLU A 232 6.08 -18.42 1.89
CA GLU A 232 5.72 -18.75 0.51
C GLU A 232 6.53 -17.93 -0.51
N LEU A 233 6.86 -16.68 -0.19
CA LEU A 233 7.66 -15.80 -1.05
C LEU A 233 9.18 -15.94 -0.82
N SER A 234 9.62 -16.79 0.11
CA SER A 234 11.02 -16.89 0.53
C SER A 234 11.64 -15.54 0.96
N VAL A 235 10.83 -14.67 1.58
CA VAL A 235 11.26 -13.36 2.07
C VAL A 235 11.96 -13.52 3.41
N PRO A 236 13.12 -12.87 3.62
CA PRO A 236 13.86 -13.00 4.88
C PRO A 236 13.12 -12.37 6.06
N GLN A 237 13.34 -12.91 7.26
CA GLN A 237 12.64 -12.49 8.49
C GLN A 237 12.88 -11.02 8.88
N HIS A 238 14.01 -10.43 8.47
CA HIS A 238 14.30 -9.01 8.73
C HIS A 238 13.48 -8.05 7.85
N GLN A 239 12.64 -8.55 6.94
CA GLN A 239 11.66 -7.75 6.22
C GLN A 239 10.29 -7.92 6.88
N ARG A 240 9.79 -6.83 7.44
CA ARG A 240 8.52 -6.73 8.15
C ARG A 240 7.43 -6.25 7.21
N LEU A 241 6.37 -7.03 7.08
CA LEU A 241 5.22 -6.80 6.20
C LEU A 241 4.31 -5.74 6.80
N MET A 242 4.11 -4.64 6.07
CA MET A 242 3.20 -3.57 6.47
C MET A 242 1.76 -3.84 6.00
N PHE A 243 1.57 -4.04 4.70
CA PHE A 243 0.28 -4.41 4.09
C PHE A 243 0.49 -5.03 2.69
N GLY A 244 -0.56 -5.65 2.15
CA GLY A 244 -0.56 -6.18 0.79
C GLY A 244 -1.43 -5.35 -0.17
N LEU A 245 -1.39 -5.68 -1.45
CA LEU A 245 -2.06 -5.00 -2.54
C LEU A 245 -2.52 -6.01 -3.58
N SER A 246 -3.82 -6.17 -3.77
CA SER A 246 -4.33 -6.92 -4.93
C SER A 246 -4.45 -5.98 -6.13
N PHE A 247 -4.04 -6.41 -7.32
CA PHE A 247 -4.14 -5.58 -8.52
C PHE A 247 -4.26 -6.39 -9.83
N GLY A 248 -4.85 -5.75 -10.84
CA GLY A 248 -5.14 -6.36 -12.14
C GLY A 248 -6.20 -5.55 -12.88
N TYR A 249 -6.75 -6.10 -13.96
CA TYR A 249 -7.86 -5.47 -14.67
C TYR A 249 -9.14 -5.55 -13.83
N PRO A 250 -9.89 -4.46 -13.65
CA PRO A 250 -11.11 -4.47 -12.84
C PRO A 250 -12.22 -5.27 -13.54
N ASP A 251 -12.95 -6.07 -12.77
CA ASP A 251 -14.26 -6.57 -13.20
C ASP A 251 -15.30 -5.45 -12.98
N THR A 252 -15.66 -4.73 -14.04
CA THR A 252 -16.60 -3.59 -13.96
C THR A 252 -18.03 -3.99 -13.65
N ASP A 253 -18.40 -5.26 -13.84
CA ASP A 253 -19.75 -5.75 -13.58
C ASP A 253 -19.95 -6.11 -12.11
N ALA A 254 -18.87 -6.40 -11.39
CA ALA A 254 -18.90 -6.75 -9.98
C ALA A 254 -19.50 -5.63 -9.10
N PRO A 255 -20.55 -5.92 -8.30
CA PRO A 255 -21.21 -4.90 -7.46
C PRO A 255 -20.26 -4.20 -6.48
N ALA A 256 -19.28 -4.92 -5.93
CA ALA A 256 -18.29 -4.36 -4.99
C ALA A 256 -17.46 -3.21 -5.62
N ASN A 257 -17.25 -3.23 -6.94
CA ASN A 257 -16.49 -2.21 -7.67
C ASN A 257 -17.29 -0.95 -7.97
N ARG A 258 -18.61 -0.97 -7.74
CA ARG A 258 -19.48 0.22 -7.81
C ARG A 258 -19.45 1.04 -6.52
N CYS A 259 -18.79 0.53 -5.47
CA CYS A 259 -18.65 1.24 -4.20
C CYS A 259 -17.90 2.56 -4.40
N VAL A 260 -18.54 3.65 -3.98
CA VAL A 260 -17.94 4.98 -3.89
C VAL A 260 -17.85 5.34 -2.41
N THR A 261 -16.70 5.84 -2.01
CA THR A 261 -16.46 6.29 -0.63
C THR A 261 -16.26 7.79 -0.64
N ASP A 262 -16.95 8.48 0.25
CA ASP A 262 -16.80 9.93 0.39
C ASP A 262 -15.42 10.30 0.93
N ARG A 263 -15.09 11.58 0.82
CA ARG A 263 -13.95 12.21 1.48
C ARG A 263 -14.46 13.32 2.38
N ALA A 264 -13.73 13.57 3.46
CA ALA A 264 -14.01 14.72 4.32
C ALA A 264 -13.92 16.02 3.51
N ASP A 265 -14.68 17.04 3.93
CA ASP A 265 -14.57 18.35 3.30
C ASP A 265 -13.14 18.90 3.44
N VAL A 266 -12.70 19.65 2.42
CA VAL A 266 -11.35 20.22 2.38
C VAL A 266 -11.06 21.06 3.63
N ASN A 267 -12.05 21.78 4.14
CA ASN A 267 -11.90 22.67 5.29
C ASN A 267 -11.81 21.92 6.63
N GLU A 268 -12.21 20.64 6.68
CA GLU A 268 -12.06 19.82 7.89
C GLU A 268 -10.60 19.37 8.10
N LEU A 269 -9.86 19.17 7.00
CA LEU A 269 -8.54 18.52 7.05
C LEU A 269 -7.39 19.45 6.62
N ILE A 270 -7.68 20.53 5.90
CA ILE A 270 -6.67 21.47 5.40
C ILE A 270 -6.93 22.85 6.00
N SER A 271 -6.05 23.28 6.89
CA SER A 271 -6.07 24.62 7.50
C SER A 271 -5.05 25.53 6.83
N LEU A 272 -5.48 26.71 6.42
CA LEU A 272 -4.61 27.75 5.85
C LEU A 272 -4.34 28.82 6.91
N HIS A 273 -3.12 28.83 7.45
CA HIS A 273 -2.66 29.89 8.34
C HIS A 273 -1.96 30.96 7.48
N ARG A 274 -2.47 32.20 7.51
CA ARG A 274 -1.96 33.34 6.74
C ARG A 274 -1.57 34.47 7.70
#